data_AF-A0A7V0ITH3-F1
#
_entry.id   AF-A0A7V0ITH3-F1
#
_cell.length_a   1.000
_cell.length_b   1.000
_cell.length_c   1.000
_cell.angle_alpha   90.00
_cell.angle_beta   90.00
_cell.angle_gamma   90.00
#
_symmetry.space_group_name_H-M   'P 1'
#
loop_
_entity.id
_entity.type
_entity.pdbx_description
1 polymer ?
#
loop_
_entity_poly.entity_id
_entity_poly.type
_entity_poly.pdbx_seq_one_letter_code
_entity_poly.pdbx_strand_id
1 'polypeptide(L)'
;MTENEFTVDSEESVSLPRTDRVAPPMYLANYRERQARVADEETPDPDDQTPLYLRRFRERRSPETNSGRSVPLYERVGHGMQQAMSEDNRNKEISAPEKAKQVLAADIYLVRHGETQGYSTESGLTPLGTWQAHTYGHTISKRVSTGETVVVRHAPTNRAGETAENLHRGMMDGLAMFEKDVKVFEPEPMEEFRNFQIATPDGLRDVTSAFRQYYSTVEQFERTALGDRPMWLVEVDRFWRTQQGGGDPIQHWLQIPMFHFEPPAMVVRRFWTGIQRLAEEFPGSRMMVATHSGPIRAFAIAALGYDPGEPYNTEHVRVKLVEGGREALVSYRNRVQEIHVPEIDRLPTWRLDEDWIPRDAI
;
A
#
# COMPACT_ATOMS: atom_id res chain seq x y z
N MET A 1 49.70 41.86 -30.88
CA MET A 1 48.66 41.94 -29.83
C MET A 1 47.38 42.26 -30.56
N THR A 2 46.59 41.23 -30.84
CA THR A 2 45.38 41.32 -31.68
C THR A 2 44.17 41.46 -30.79
N GLU A 3 43.46 42.57 -30.98
CA GLU A 3 42.12 42.86 -30.52
C GLU A 3 41.13 41.83 -31.05
N ASN A 4 40.12 41.49 -30.25
CA ASN A 4 38.85 40.99 -30.78
C ASN A 4 37.74 41.39 -29.80
N GLU A 5 37.06 42.48 -30.13
CA GLU A 5 35.74 42.83 -29.61
C GLU A 5 34.74 41.75 -30.05
N PHE A 6 33.95 41.23 -29.10
CA PHE A 6 32.72 40.51 -29.40
C PHE A 6 31.55 41.34 -28.86
N THR A 7 30.77 41.84 -29.80
CA THR A 7 29.51 42.57 -29.65
C THR A 7 28.46 41.69 -28.97
N VAL A 8 27.78 42.25 -27.98
CA VAL A 8 26.60 41.67 -27.31
C VAL A 8 25.37 42.08 -28.11
N ASP A 9 24.79 41.14 -28.85
CA ASP A 9 23.48 41.32 -29.49
C ASP A 9 22.36 41.21 -28.44
N SER A 10 21.40 42.12 -28.55
CA SER A 10 20.24 42.32 -27.68
C SER A 10 19.30 41.10 -27.64
N GLU A 11 18.93 40.69 -26.42
CA GLU A 11 17.91 39.65 -26.16
C GLU A 11 16.52 40.07 -26.66
N GLU A 12 16.09 39.53 -27.81
CA GLU A 12 14.68 39.48 -28.19
C GLU A 12 13.95 38.47 -27.30
N SER A 13 13.02 38.97 -26.48
CA SER A 13 12.12 38.14 -25.66
C SER A 13 11.22 37.26 -26.55
N VAL A 14 11.46 35.95 -26.54
CA VAL A 14 10.63 34.96 -27.24
C VAL A 14 9.31 34.77 -26.48
N SER A 15 8.19 35.29 -27.02
CA SER A 15 6.86 35.02 -26.45
C SER A 15 6.36 33.63 -26.88
N LEU A 16 6.06 32.75 -25.92
CA LEU A 16 5.45 31.44 -26.19
C LEU A 16 4.00 31.60 -26.69
N PRO A 17 3.55 30.80 -27.69
CA PRO A 17 2.20 30.91 -28.24
C PRO A 17 1.13 30.51 -27.22
N ARG A 18 0.16 31.41 -26.97
CA ARG A 18 -1.01 31.16 -26.10
C ARG A 18 -1.87 30.05 -26.69
N THR A 19 -2.12 29.00 -25.91
CA THR A 19 -2.90 27.81 -26.29
C THR A 19 -4.39 27.90 -25.96
N ASP A 20 -4.90 29.10 -25.65
CA ASP A 20 -6.33 29.32 -25.39
C ASP A 20 -7.12 29.35 -26.71
N ARG A 21 -7.61 28.18 -27.14
CA ARG A 21 -8.59 28.09 -28.24
C ARG A 21 -9.96 28.56 -27.73
N VAL A 22 -10.35 29.78 -28.10
CA VAL A 22 -11.69 30.35 -27.81
C VAL A 22 -12.77 29.84 -28.77
N ALA A 23 -12.40 29.11 -29.83
CA ALA A 23 -13.34 28.59 -30.83
C ALA A 23 -13.70 27.11 -30.59
N PRO A 24 -14.99 26.73 -30.68
CA PRO A 24 -15.40 25.33 -30.58
C PRO A 24 -14.80 24.49 -31.72
N PRO A 25 -14.53 23.19 -31.51
CA PRO A 25 -13.96 22.32 -32.53
C PRO A 25 -14.80 22.30 -33.81
N MET A 26 -14.12 22.31 -34.97
CA MET A 26 -14.73 22.40 -36.30
C MET A 26 -15.84 21.36 -36.56
N TYR A 27 -15.75 20.17 -35.97
CA TYR A 27 -16.79 19.15 -36.13
C TYR A 27 -18.13 19.60 -35.52
N LEU A 28 -18.09 20.33 -34.42
CA LEU A 28 -19.27 20.78 -33.66
C LEU A 28 -19.92 21.99 -34.35
N ALA A 29 -19.11 22.86 -34.94
CA ALA A 29 -19.59 23.92 -35.84
C ALA A 29 -20.31 23.33 -37.07
N ASN A 30 -19.68 22.36 -37.74
CA ASN A 30 -20.26 21.70 -38.92
C ASN A 30 -21.52 20.88 -38.62
N TYR A 31 -21.69 20.41 -37.38
CA TYR A 31 -22.91 19.73 -36.94
C TYR A 31 -24.05 20.72 -36.71
N ARG A 32 -23.78 21.84 -36.02
CA ARG A 32 -24.76 22.90 -35.77
C ARG A 32 -25.24 23.56 -37.07
N GLU A 33 -24.34 23.77 -38.01
CA GLU A 33 -24.67 24.36 -39.31
C GLU A 33 -25.55 23.43 -40.17
N ARG A 34 -25.38 22.11 -40.05
CA ARG A 34 -26.27 21.12 -40.68
C ARG A 34 -27.64 21.06 -40.03
N GLN A 35 -27.71 21.14 -38.71
CA GLN A 35 -28.97 21.21 -37.97
C GLN A 35 -29.77 22.46 -38.34
N ALA A 36 -29.11 23.62 -38.47
CA ALA A 36 -29.75 24.86 -38.89
C ALA A 36 -30.34 24.77 -40.31
N ARG A 37 -29.62 24.17 -41.27
CA ARG A 37 -30.14 23.99 -42.65
C ARG A 37 -31.36 23.08 -42.76
N VAL A 38 -31.53 22.13 -41.82
CA VAL A 38 -32.70 21.24 -41.79
C VAL A 38 -33.93 21.93 -41.18
N ALA A 39 -33.75 23.03 -40.43
CA ALA A 39 -34.84 23.79 -39.83
C ALA A 39 -35.48 24.81 -40.79
N ASP A 40 -34.77 25.23 -41.84
CA ASP A 40 -35.20 26.29 -42.79
C ASP A 40 -35.85 25.79 -44.09
N GLU A 41 -36.06 24.47 -44.26
CA GLU A 41 -36.81 23.96 -45.43
C GLU A 41 -38.33 24.04 -45.18
N GLU A 42 -38.93 25.14 -45.63
CA GLU A 42 -40.38 25.27 -45.84
C GLU A 42 -40.89 24.14 -46.74
N THR A 43 -42.01 23.54 -46.35
CA THR A 43 -42.62 22.37 -46.98
C THR A 43 -43.42 22.80 -48.23
N PRO A 44 -43.13 22.26 -49.43
CA PRO A 44 -44.03 22.43 -50.57
C PRO A 44 -45.19 21.41 -50.53
N ASP A 45 -46.35 21.89 -50.95
CA ASP A 45 -47.64 21.21 -51.17
C ASP A 45 -47.50 19.92 -51.99
N PRO A 46 -48.30 18.86 -51.73
CA PRO A 46 -48.05 17.53 -52.25
C PRO A 46 -48.82 17.31 -53.55
N ASP A 47 -48.13 17.20 -54.69
CA ASP A 47 -48.53 16.15 -55.63
C ASP A 47 -47.45 15.60 -56.58
N ASP A 48 -47.53 14.28 -56.68
CA ASP A 48 -47.20 13.35 -57.76
C ASP A 48 -45.82 13.15 -58.42
N GLN A 49 -44.70 13.59 -57.84
CA GLN A 49 -43.36 13.11 -58.27
C GLN A 49 -42.43 12.60 -57.16
N THR A 50 -42.97 12.33 -55.96
CA THR A 50 -42.14 11.79 -54.87
C THR A 50 -41.88 10.29 -55.05
N PRO A 51 -40.61 9.83 -55.16
CA PRO A 51 -40.28 8.42 -55.26
C PRO A 51 -40.85 7.59 -54.10
N LEU A 52 -41.30 6.36 -54.37
CA LEU A 52 -41.96 5.46 -53.42
C LEU A 52 -41.22 5.30 -52.07
N TYR A 53 -39.89 5.33 -52.06
CA TYR A 53 -39.11 5.21 -50.83
C TYR A 53 -39.26 6.44 -49.91
N LEU A 54 -39.41 7.65 -50.48
CA LEU A 54 -39.63 8.89 -49.72
C LEU A 54 -41.07 8.99 -49.19
N ARG A 55 -42.07 8.51 -49.93
CA ARG A 55 -43.45 8.40 -49.44
C ARG A 55 -43.53 7.44 -48.24
N ARG A 56 -42.92 6.24 -48.34
CA ARG A 56 -42.83 5.28 -47.22
C ARG A 56 -42.03 5.80 -46.01
N PHE A 57 -41.02 6.63 -46.24
CA PHE A 57 -40.25 7.25 -45.15
C PHE A 57 -41.09 8.31 -44.42
N ARG A 58 -41.89 9.10 -45.14
CA ARG A 58 -42.82 10.10 -44.58
C ARG A 58 -43.99 9.44 -43.86
N GLU A 59 -44.60 8.40 -44.42
CA GLU A 59 -45.64 7.59 -43.74
C GLU A 59 -45.16 6.95 -42.44
N ARG A 60 -43.87 6.59 -42.36
CA ARG A 60 -43.23 6.08 -41.13
C ARG A 60 -42.98 7.16 -40.06
N ARG A 61 -43.11 8.44 -40.42
CA ARG A 61 -42.93 9.60 -39.53
C ARG A 61 -44.24 10.30 -39.17
N SER A 62 -45.36 9.98 -39.84
CA SER A 62 -46.68 10.50 -39.48
C SER A 62 -47.11 9.98 -38.09
N PRO A 63 -47.60 10.86 -37.17
CA PRO A 63 -47.91 10.47 -35.80
C PRO A 63 -49.05 9.44 -35.68
N GLU A 64 -49.95 9.39 -36.67
CA GLU A 64 -51.16 8.54 -36.63
C GLU A 64 -50.88 7.05 -36.89
N THR A 65 -49.75 6.69 -37.50
CA THR A 65 -49.36 5.30 -37.79
C THR A 65 -48.46 4.68 -36.71
N ASN A 66 -48.15 5.42 -35.64
CA ASN A 66 -47.13 5.01 -34.66
C ASN A 66 -47.69 4.19 -33.48
N SER A 67 -48.98 3.81 -33.51
CA SER A 67 -49.65 3.01 -32.47
C SER A 67 -49.27 1.52 -32.43
N GLY A 68 -48.46 1.04 -33.38
CA GLY A 68 -48.08 -0.37 -33.50
C GLY A 68 -46.57 -0.65 -33.51
N ARG A 69 -45.71 0.36 -33.33
CA ARG A 69 -44.26 0.13 -33.27
C ARG A 69 -43.87 -0.27 -31.86
N SER A 70 -43.51 -1.55 -31.73
CA SER A 70 -42.80 -2.05 -30.57
C SER A 70 -41.58 -1.16 -30.32
N VAL A 71 -41.62 -0.37 -29.24
CA VAL A 71 -40.50 0.44 -28.77
C VAL A 71 -39.24 -0.44 -28.78
N PRO A 72 -38.14 -0.01 -29.42
CA PRO A 72 -36.88 -0.75 -29.41
C PRO A 72 -36.53 -1.15 -27.99
N LEU A 73 -36.01 -2.36 -27.79
CA LEU A 73 -35.76 -2.92 -26.45
C LEU A 73 -34.96 -1.97 -25.53
N TYR A 74 -34.08 -1.13 -26.10
CA TYR A 74 -33.28 -0.16 -25.35
C TYR A 74 -34.06 1.05 -24.81
N GLU A 75 -35.23 1.37 -25.38
CA GLU A 75 -36.11 2.48 -24.93
C GLU A 75 -37.20 1.99 -23.94
N ARG A 76 -37.44 0.68 -23.84
CA ARG A 76 -38.38 0.11 -22.83
C ARG A 76 -37.79 0.06 -21.43
N VAL A 77 -36.47 0.05 -21.34
CA VAL A 77 -35.77 0.17 -20.06
C VAL A 77 -35.71 1.67 -19.79
N GLY A 78 -36.58 2.13 -18.89
CA GLY A 78 -36.78 3.55 -18.64
C GLY A 78 -35.45 4.29 -18.41
N HIS A 79 -35.45 5.60 -18.68
CA HIS A 79 -34.26 6.46 -18.55
C HIS A 79 -33.46 6.22 -17.26
N GLY A 80 -34.10 5.82 -16.16
CA GLY A 80 -33.41 5.44 -14.91
C GLY A 80 -32.41 4.27 -15.03
N MET A 81 -32.65 3.27 -15.88
CA MET A 81 -31.70 2.15 -16.07
C MET A 81 -30.51 2.56 -16.93
N GLN A 82 -30.74 3.32 -18.00
CA GLN A 82 -29.64 3.88 -18.79
C GLN A 82 -28.81 4.87 -17.98
N GLN A 83 -29.45 5.65 -17.10
CA GLN A 83 -28.77 6.56 -16.19
C GLN A 83 -27.94 5.78 -15.17
N ALA A 84 -28.50 4.75 -14.52
CA ALA A 84 -27.78 3.86 -13.60
C ALA A 84 -26.60 3.14 -14.30
N MET A 85 -26.81 2.57 -15.49
CA MET A 85 -25.73 1.93 -16.26
C MET A 85 -24.69 2.94 -16.75
N SER A 86 -25.07 4.19 -17.00
CA SER A 86 -24.12 5.25 -17.40
C SER A 86 -23.35 5.83 -16.21
N GLU A 87 -23.94 5.83 -15.01
CA GLU A 87 -23.29 6.19 -13.75
C GLU A 87 -22.25 5.14 -13.38
N ASP A 88 -22.61 3.85 -13.46
CA ASP A 88 -21.71 2.72 -13.24
C ASP A 88 -20.53 2.70 -14.24
N ASN A 89 -20.76 3.12 -15.49
CA ASN A 89 -19.72 3.16 -16.53
C ASN A 89 -18.99 4.52 -16.66
N ARG A 90 -19.42 5.56 -15.91
CA ARG A 90 -18.79 6.90 -15.97
C ARG A 90 -17.43 6.91 -15.30
N ASN A 91 -17.23 6.03 -14.32
CA ASN A 91 -15.95 5.77 -13.71
C ASN A 91 -15.30 4.58 -14.41
N LYS A 92 -14.06 4.71 -14.85
CA LYS A 92 -13.26 3.60 -15.43
C LYS A 92 -12.92 2.50 -14.41
N GLU A 93 -13.47 2.57 -13.21
CA GLU A 93 -13.33 1.57 -12.16
C GLU A 93 -14.70 0.92 -11.96
N ILE A 94 -14.78 -0.39 -12.24
CA ILE A 94 -15.92 -1.22 -11.85
C ILE A 94 -15.98 -1.14 -10.32
N SER A 95 -16.84 -0.27 -9.81
CA SER A 95 -17.07 -0.13 -8.38
C SER A 95 -17.87 -1.36 -7.95
N ALA A 96 -17.37 -2.09 -6.95
CA ALA A 96 -18.12 -3.22 -6.40
C ALA A 96 -19.49 -2.73 -5.89
N PRO A 97 -20.58 -3.49 -6.10
CA PRO A 97 -21.90 -3.11 -5.62
C PRO A 97 -21.87 -2.86 -4.10
N GLU A 98 -22.72 -1.97 -3.57
CA GLU A 98 -22.68 -1.60 -2.14
C GLU A 98 -22.78 -2.79 -1.19
N LYS A 99 -23.50 -3.86 -1.60
CA LYS A 99 -23.62 -5.12 -0.85
C LYS A 99 -22.34 -5.95 -0.81
N ALA A 100 -21.37 -5.65 -1.67
CA ALA A 100 -20.04 -6.28 -1.71
C ALA A 100 -18.98 -5.46 -0.97
N LYS A 101 -19.34 -4.32 -0.35
CA LYS A 101 -18.43 -3.62 0.57
C LYS A 101 -18.27 -4.48 1.82
N GLN A 102 -17.20 -5.26 1.88
CA GLN A 102 -16.78 -5.93 3.11
C GLN A 102 -16.50 -4.87 4.17
N VAL A 103 -17.16 -5.00 5.31
CA VAL A 103 -16.85 -4.22 6.51
C VAL A 103 -15.50 -4.68 7.02
N LEU A 104 -14.60 -3.74 7.29
CA LEU A 104 -13.27 -4.04 7.79
C LEU A 104 -13.28 -3.99 9.32
N ALA A 105 -12.73 -5.04 9.94
CA ALA A 105 -12.38 -5.02 11.35
C ALA A 105 -11.23 -4.05 11.62
N ALA A 106 -10.24 -3.96 10.71
CA ALA A 106 -9.13 -3.03 10.79
C ALA A 106 -8.40 -2.87 9.44
N ASP A 107 -7.74 -1.73 9.25
CA ASP A 107 -6.90 -1.42 8.07
C ASP A 107 -5.48 -1.07 8.51
N ILE A 108 -4.58 -2.05 8.46
CA ILE A 108 -3.24 -1.99 9.05
C ILE A 108 -2.18 -1.77 7.98
N TYR A 109 -1.26 -0.85 8.25
CA TYR A 109 -0.09 -0.55 7.44
C TYR A 109 1.15 -0.96 8.25
N LEU A 110 1.79 -2.06 7.86
CA LEU A 110 3.07 -2.51 8.42
C LEU A 110 4.19 -1.76 7.69
N VAL A 111 4.73 -0.71 8.31
CA VAL A 111 5.65 0.25 7.70
C VAL A 111 7.09 -0.06 8.11
N ARG A 112 8.02 -0.18 7.15
CA ARG A 112 9.46 -0.26 7.46
C ARG A 112 9.94 1.07 8.05
N HIS A 113 10.78 1.02 9.08
CA HIS A 113 11.44 2.21 9.61
C HIS A 113 12.15 3.07 8.53
N GLY A 114 12.28 4.36 8.81
CA GLY A 114 13.06 5.28 7.98
C GLY A 114 14.54 4.91 7.91
N GLU A 115 15.31 5.56 7.04
CA GLU A 115 16.75 5.35 6.99
C GLU A 115 17.43 5.57 8.36
N THR A 116 18.36 4.69 8.73
CA THR A 116 19.06 4.69 10.02
C THR A 116 20.52 5.06 9.88
N GLN A 117 21.11 5.69 10.90
CA GLN A 117 22.54 6.07 10.92
C GLN A 117 23.49 4.86 10.84
N GLY A 118 23.00 3.67 11.20
CA GLY A 118 23.71 2.42 11.09
C GLY A 118 23.05 1.32 11.91
N TYR A 119 23.49 0.08 11.70
CA TYR A 119 22.98 -1.11 12.39
C TYR A 119 23.93 -1.63 13.48
N SER A 120 25.04 -0.94 13.73
CA SER A 120 26.02 -1.33 14.76
C SER A 120 25.61 -0.91 16.17
N THR A 121 24.67 0.02 16.28
CA THR A 121 24.09 0.47 17.53
C THR A 121 22.58 0.59 17.42
N GLU A 122 21.87 0.71 18.56
CA GLU A 122 20.48 1.20 18.64
C GLU A 122 20.43 2.70 18.27
N SER A 123 20.99 3.01 17.10
CA SER A 123 20.96 4.30 16.47
C SER A 123 19.55 4.61 16.01
N GLY A 124 19.14 5.86 16.22
CA GLY A 124 17.92 6.40 15.65
C GLY A 124 17.99 6.57 14.13
N LEU A 125 17.07 7.38 13.62
CA LEU A 125 16.94 7.71 12.21
C LEU A 125 18.01 8.71 11.76
N THR A 126 18.33 8.68 10.46
CA THR A 126 19.01 9.81 9.81
C THR A 126 18.05 10.98 9.64
N PRO A 127 18.52 12.21 9.37
CA PRO A 127 17.65 13.30 8.96
C PRO A 127 16.76 12.94 7.76
N LEU A 128 17.30 12.17 6.81
CA LEU A 128 16.53 11.64 5.68
C LEU A 128 15.46 10.64 6.16
N GLY A 129 15.79 9.73 7.07
CA GLY A 129 14.84 8.80 7.67
C GLY A 129 13.69 9.47 8.40
N THR A 130 13.97 10.52 9.18
CA THR A 130 12.97 11.37 9.83
C THR A 130 12.05 12.02 8.80
N TRP A 131 12.62 12.61 7.75
CA TRP A 131 11.85 13.24 6.67
C TRP A 131 10.99 12.23 5.90
N GLN A 132 11.52 11.03 5.61
CA GLN A 132 10.77 9.95 4.97
C GLN A 132 9.54 9.55 5.80
N ALA A 133 9.71 9.38 7.12
CA ALA A 133 8.63 9.00 8.02
C ALA A 133 7.56 10.10 8.12
N HIS A 134 7.98 11.35 8.30
CA HIS A 134 7.06 12.49 8.34
C HIS A 134 6.26 12.63 7.05
N THR A 135 6.94 12.60 5.90
CA THR A 135 6.32 12.72 4.58
C THR A 135 5.30 11.60 4.32
N TYR A 136 5.61 10.38 4.78
CA TYR A 136 4.70 9.25 4.65
C TYR A 136 3.45 9.43 5.54
N GLY A 137 3.60 9.82 6.81
CA GLY A 137 2.48 10.14 7.70
C GLY A 137 1.57 11.24 7.13
N HIS A 138 2.18 12.32 6.60
CA HIS A 138 1.47 13.39 5.91
C HIS A 138 0.74 12.87 4.65
N THR A 139 1.33 11.95 3.90
CA THR A 139 0.69 11.36 2.72
C THR A 139 -0.53 10.51 3.09
N ILE A 140 -0.47 9.78 4.20
CA ILE A 140 -1.62 8.98 4.67
C ILE A 140 -2.77 9.87 5.13
N SER A 141 -2.50 11.04 5.73
CA SER A 141 -3.56 11.98 6.14
C SER A 141 -4.50 12.40 4.99
N LYS A 142 -4.01 12.40 3.74
CA LYS A 142 -4.83 12.65 2.54
C LYS A 142 -5.92 11.60 2.34
N ARG A 143 -5.66 10.36 2.76
CA ARG A 143 -6.51 9.17 2.55
C ARG A 143 -7.45 8.87 3.73
N VAL A 144 -7.30 9.58 4.84
CA VAL A 144 -8.17 9.45 6.02
C VAL A 144 -9.33 10.43 5.88
N SER A 145 -10.54 10.02 6.24
CA SER A 145 -11.73 10.89 6.24
C SER A 145 -12.05 11.41 7.63
N THR A 146 -12.74 12.55 7.71
CA THR A 146 -13.26 13.09 8.97
C THR A 146 -14.14 12.06 9.68
N GLY A 147 -13.96 11.93 10.99
CA GLY A 147 -14.64 10.95 11.85
C GLY A 147 -13.96 9.57 11.91
N GLU A 148 -12.92 9.31 11.13
CA GLU A 148 -12.13 8.09 11.25
C GLU A 148 -11.26 8.10 12.52
N THR A 149 -10.83 6.90 12.93
CA THR A 149 -9.85 6.71 14.00
C THR A 149 -8.55 6.17 13.42
N VAL A 150 -7.44 6.79 13.79
CA VAL A 150 -6.08 6.39 13.41
C VAL A 150 -5.28 5.99 14.64
N VAL A 151 -4.61 4.85 14.58
CA VAL A 151 -3.77 4.33 15.66
C VAL A 151 -2.33 4.20 15.16
N VAL A 152 -1.37 4.64 15.97
CA VAL A 152 0.05 4.47 15.67
C VAL A 152 0.68 3.52 16.68
N ARG A 153 1.40 2.51 16.19
CA ARG A 153 2.18 1.56 17.00
C ARG A 153 3.57 1.38 16.44
N HIS A 154 4.47 0.84 17.25
CA HIS A 154 5.81 0.51 16.79
C HIS A 154 6.43 -0.70 17.48
N ALA A 155 7.42 -1.28 16.83
CA ALA A 155 8.34 -2.21 17.46
C ALA A 155 9.11 -1.54 18.62
N PRO A 156 9.46 -2.26 19.69
CA PRO A 156 10.20 -1.73 20.85
C PRO A 156 11.70 -1.53 20.54
N THR A 157 12.00 -0.68 19.55
CA THR A 157 13.36 -0.30 19.12
C THR A 157 13.39 1.19 18.80
N ASN A 158 14.52 1.86 19.00
CA ASN A 158 14.62 3.33 18.84
C ASN A 158 14.20 3.79 17.43
N ARG A 159 14.76 3.16 16.39
CA ARG A 159 14.47 3.46 14.97
C ARG A 159 12.99 3.32 14.61
N ALA A 160 12.29 2.33 15.16
CA ALA A 160 10.86 2.15 14.93
C ALA A 160 10.02 3.16 15.71
N GLY A 161 10.40 3.44 16.96
CA GLY A 161 9.78 4.49 17.79
C GLY A 161 9.88 5.87 17.14
N GLU A 162 11.08 6.28 16.75
CA GLU A 162 11.30 7.55 16.04
C GLU A 162 10.55 7.61 14.70
N THR A 163 10.44 6.48 13.99
CA THR A 163 9.62 6.41 12.77
C THR A 163 8.16 6.69 13.12
N ALA A 164 7.60 6.03 14.15
CA ALA A 164 6.22 6.21 14.56
C ALA A 164 5.92 7.62 15.08
N GLU A 165 6.83 8.23 15.83
CA GLU A 165 6.71 9.63 16.23
C GLU A 165 6.62 10.56 15.02
N ASN A 166 7.47 10.37 14.01
CA ASN A 166 7.46 11.21 12.83
C ASN A 166 6.26 10.91 11.91
N LEU A 167 5.79 9.65 11.85
CA LEU A 167 4.51 9.30 11.22
C LEU A 167 3.36 10.05 11.87
N HIS A 168 3.33 10.08 13.21
CA HIS A 168 2.31 10.78 13.99
C HIS A 168 2.36 12.30 13.73
N ARG A 169 3.55 12.93 13.84
CA ARG A 169 3.72 14.37 13.54
C ARG A 169 3.27 14.70 12.11
N GLY A 170 3.72 13.95 11.12
CA GLY A 170 3.33 14.15 9.73
C GLY A 170 1.84 13.99 9.49
N MET A 171 1.21 13.00 10.15
CA MET A 171 -0.24 12.83 10.15
C MET A 171 -0.95 14.06 10.73
N MET A 172 -0.57 14.52 11.91
CA MET A 172 -1.19 15.67 12.58
C MET A 172 -1.05 16.96 11.75
N ASP A 173 0.13 17.21 11.18
CA ASP A 173 0.36 18.35 10.28
C ASP A 173 -0.53 18.28 9.04
N GLY A 174 -0.69 17.08 8.47
CA GLY A 174 -1.57 16.85 7.34
C GLY A 174 -3.04 17.02 7.66
N LEU A 175 -3.51 16.48 8.80
CA LEU A 175 -4.89 16.64 9.25
C LEU A 175 -5.24 18.11 9.50
N ALA A 176 -4.33 18.86 10.13
CA ALA A 176 -4.48 20.30 10.31
C ALA A 176 -4.54 21.05 8.97
N MET A 177 -3.64 20.72 8.04
CA MET A 177 -3.61 21.32 6.69
C MET A 177 -4.89 21.04 5.88
N PHE A 178 -5.47 19.84 6.02
CA PHE A 178 -6.69 19.45 5.30
C PHE A 178 -7.98 19.69 6.09
N GLU A 179 -7.89 20.31 7.27
CA GLU A 179 -9.03 20.65 8.14
C GLU A 179 -9.91 19.42 8.47
N LYS A 180 -9.27 18.28 8.75
CA LYS A 180 -9.96 17.02 9.06
C LYS A 180 -10.00 16.75 10.56
N ASP A 181 -11.19 16.50 11.09
CA ASP A 181 -11.38 16.05 12.47
C ASP A 181 -11.29 14.52 12.53
N VAL A 182 -10.16 14.00 13.02
CA VAL A 182 -9.82 12.58 13.08
C VAL A 182 -9.25 12.30 14.45
N LYS A 183 -9.71 11.22 15.08
CA LYS A 183 -9.14 10.77 16.35
C LYS A 183 -7.83 10.03 16.09
N VAL A 184 -6.70 10.61 16.49
CA VAL A 184 -5.38 9.98 16.37
C VAL A 184 -4.87 9.58 17.74
N PHE A 185 -4.46 8.32 17.90
CA PHE A 185 -3.78 7.83 19.10
C PHE A 185 -2.27 8.02 18.97
N GLU A 186 -1.65 8.45 20.06
CA GLU A 186 -0.19 8.61 20.17
C GLU A 186 0.56 7.29 19.93
N PRO A 187 1.80 7.35 19.44
CA PRO A 187 2.65 6.18 19.25
C PRO A 187 2.89 5.41 20.54
N GLU A 188 2.67 4.09 20.51
CA GLU A 188 2.99 3.20 21.62
C GLU A 188 3.72 1.92 21.13
N PRO A 189 4.65 1.37 21.93
CA PRO A 189 5.35 0.15 21.59
C PRO A 189 4.43 -1.08 21.68
N MET A 190 4.69 -2.08 20.85
CA MET A 190 3.99 -3.36 20.87
C MET A 190 4.96 -4.50 20.53
N GLU A 191 5.12 -5.44 21.47
CA GLU A 191 6.10 -6.54 21.41
C GLU A 191 5.89 -7.48 20.23
N GLU A 192 4.64 -7.68 19.82
CA GLU A 192 4.22 -8.51 18.70
C GLU A 192 4.92 -8.09 17.39
N PHE A 193 5.25 -6.80 17.26
CA PHE A 193 5.85 -6.21 16.06
C PHE A 193 7.36 -6.00 16.15
N ARG A 194 8.03 -6.56 17.17
CA ARG A 194 9.50 -6.50 17.30
C ARG A 194 10.25 -7.08 16.09
N ASN A 195 11.54 -6.78 15.98
CA ASN A 195 12.38 -7.41 14.96
C ASN A 195 12.55 -8.93 15.23
N PHE A 196 13.04 -9.71 14.26
CA PHE A 196 13.34 -11.12 14.53
C PHE A 196 14.46 -11.26 15.56
N GLN A 197 14.33 -12.24 16.44
CA GLN A 197 15.24 -12.42 17.58
C GLN A 197 16.32 -13.47 17.29
N ILE A 198 17.40 -13.44 18.07
CA ILE A 198 18.48 -14.42 18.09
C ILE A 198 18.62 -14.92 19.52
N ALA A 199 18.62 -16.24 19.69
CA ALA A 199 18.92 -16.92 20.93
C ALA A 199 20.43 -16.89 21.17
N THR A 200 20.85 -16.12 22.16
CA THR A 200 22.23 -16.11 22.66
C THR A 200 22.29 -16.74 24.06
N PRO A 201 23.48 -17.02 24.60
CA PRO A 201 23.62 -17.57 25.95
C PRO A 201 22.99 -16.71 27.05
N ASP A 202 22.80 -15.40 26.81
CA ASP A 202 22.17 -14.47 27.75
C ASP A 202 20.65 -14.32 27.53
N GLY A 203 20.09 -15.10 26.60
CA GLY A 203 18.68 -15.05 26.22
C GLY A 203 18.44 -14.46 24.82
N LEU A 204 17.16 -14.12 24.56
CA LEU A 204 16.75 -13.55 23.27
C LEU A 204 17.21 -12.11 23.11
N ARG A 205 17.74 -11.80 21.93
CA ARG A 205 18.15 -10.45 21.55
C ARG A 205 17.69 -10.11 20.13
N ASP A 206 17.37 -8.84 19.88
CA ASP A 206 17.27 -8.32 18.50
C ASP A 206 18.59 -8.56 17.74
N VAL A 207 18.52 -8.76 16.42
CA VAL A 207 19.68 -9.00 15.54
C VAL A 207 20.80 -7.97 15.73
N THR A 208 20.46 -6.69 15.89
CA THR A 208 21.42 -5.60 16.15
C THR A 208 22.09 -5.74 17.51
N SER A 209 21.31 -6.08 18.54
CA SER A 209 21.83 -6.31 19.90
C SER A 209 22.68 -7.57 19.98
N ALA A 210 22.29 -8.64 19.28
CA ALA A 210 23.07 -9.87 19.15
C ALA A 210 24.39 -9.63 18.41
N PHE A 211 24.43 -8.76 17.41
CA PHE A 211 25.66 -8.42 16.69
C PHE A 211 26.74 -7.80 17.59
N ARG A 212 26.36 -6.97 18.56
CA ARG A 212 27.31 -6.41 19.53
C ARG A 212 27.94 -7.49 20.40
N GLN A 213 27.15 -8.42 20.90
CA GLN A 213 27.63 -9.56 21.69
C GLN A 213 28.50 -10.49 20.83
N TYR A 214 28.10 -10.71 19.58
CA TYR A 214 28.87 -11.48 18.61
C TYR A 214 30.28 -10.90 18.43
N TYR A 215 30.40 -9.59 18.18
CA TYR A 215 31.68 -8.94 17.92
C TYR A 215 32.65 -9.10 19.09
N SER A 216 32.19 -8.84 20.33
CA SER A 216 33.03 -9.00 21.52
C SER A 216 33.42 -10.45 21.78
N THR A 217 32.51 -11.39 21.52
CA THR A 217 32.75 -12.82 21.78
C THR A 217 33.71 -13.40 20.75
N VAL A 218 33.54 -13.11 19.45
CA VAL A 218 34.44 -13.60 18.40
C VAL A 218 35.87 -13.10 18.59
N GLU A 219 36.04 -11.84 18.96
CA GLU A 219 37.36 -11.28 19.26
C GLU A 219 38.07 -12.09 20.36
N GLN A 220 37.34 -12.52 21.39
CA GLN A 220 37.89 -13.37 22.44
C GLN A 220 38.31 -14.73 21.91
N PHE A 221 37.47 -15.40 21.11
CA PHE A 221 37.78 -16.70 20.50
C PHE A 221 39.02 -16.63 19.60
N GLU A 222 39.17 -15.55 18.83
CA GLU A 222 40.31 -15.33 17.94
C GLU A 222 41.61 -15.06 18.71
N ARG A 223 41.54 -14.32 19.83
CA ARG A 223 42.72 -14.04 20.67
C ARG A 223 43.20 -15.25 21.47
N THR A 224 42.31 -16.15 21.85
CA THR A 224 42.60 -17.23 22.80
C THR A 224 42.73 -18.61 22.16
N ALA A 225 42.43 -18.76 20.86
CA ALA A 225 42.37 -20.06 20.17
C ALA A 225 41.48 -21.09 20.89
N LEU A 226 40.39 -20.61 21.50
CA LEU A 226 39.42 -21.43 22.26
C LEU A 226 38.61 -22.32 21.32
N GLY A 227 39.09 -23.53 21.02
CA GLY A 227 38.29 -24.65 20.49
C GLY A 227 37.28 -24.32 19.38
N ASP A 228 36.19 -25.10 19.33
CA ASP A 228 35.09 -24.89 18.38
C ASP A 228 34.20 -23.73 18.82
N ARG A 229 33.78 -22.88 17.86
CA ARG A 229 32.87 -21.77 18.12
C ARG A 229 31.45 -22.29 18.40
N PRO A 230 30.74 -21.80 19.43
CA PRO A 230 29.32 -22.05 19.63
C PRO A 230 28.49 -21.80 18.37
N MET A 231 27.48 -22.64 18.12
CA MET A 231 26.69 -22.59 16.88
C MET A 231 25.99 -21.25 16.64
N TRP A 232 25.50 -20.57 17.69
CA TRP A 232 24.89 -19.24 17.55
C TRP A 232 25.88 -18.21 16.98
N LEU A 233 27.17 -18.27 17.34
CA LEU A 233 28.20 -17.41 16.76
C LEU A 233 28.41 -17.71 15.28
N VAL A 234 28.39 -19.00 14.91
CA VAL A 234 28.55 -19.43 13.51
C VAL A 234 27.38 -18.95 12.65
N GLU A 235 26.15 -19.04 13.14
CA GLU A 235 24.97 -18.56 12.42
C GLU A 235 24.95 -17.03 12.29
N VAL A 236 25.27 -16.30 13.36
CA VAL A 236 25.40 -14.83 13.31
C VAL A 236 26.51 -14.40 12.36
N ASP A 237 27.67 -15.05 12.39
CA ASP A 237 28.79 -14.81 11.47
C ASP A 237 28.37 -15.01 10.01
N ARG A 238 27.67 -16.11 9.69
CA ARG A 238 27.14 -16.37 8.34
C ARG A 238 26.16 -15.28 7.88
N PHE A 239 25.26 -14.85 8.76
CA PHE A 239 24.31 -13.78 8.47
C PHE A 239 25.05 -12.48 8.09
N TRP A 240 25.99 -12.02 8.93
CA TRP A 240 26.69 -10.75 8.67
C TRP A 240 27.73 -10.84 7.55
N ARG A 241 28.39 -11.98 7.35
CA ARG A 241 29.26 -12.19 6.17
C ARG A 241 28.48 -12.15 4.88
N THR A 242 27.24 -12.67 4.86
CA THR A 242 26.36 -12.54 3.69
C THR A 242 26.15 -11.07 3.33
N GLN A 243 25.87 -10.24 4.34
CA GLN A 243 25.72 -8.79 4.13
C GLN A 243 27.02 -8.11 3.67
N GLN A 244 28.16 -8.43 4.30
CA GLN A 244 29.47 -7.87 3.94
C GLN A 244 29.90 -8.27 2.52
N GLY A 245 29.52 -9.47 2.08
CA GLY A 245 29.74 -9.95 0.72
C GLY A 245 28.80 -9.34 -0.33
N GLY A 246 27.94 -8.38 0.06
CA GLY A 246 26.94 -7.76 -0.82
C GLY A 246 25.71 -8.63 -1.10
N GLY A 247 25.53 -9.73 -0.35
CA GLY A 247 24.37 -10.59 -0.42
C GLY A 247 23.21 -10.09 0.45
N ASP A 248 22.10 -10.82 0.40
CA ASP A 248 20.87 -10.53 1.14
C ASP A 248 20.76 -11.43 2.39
N PRO A 249 21.12 -10.93 3.59
CA PRO A 249 21.14 -11.75 4.81
C PRO A 249 19.71 -12.09 5.29
N ILE A 250 18.72 -11.27 4.96
CA ILE A 250 17.31 -11.55 5.28
C ILE A 250 16.82 -12.68 4.38
N GLN A 251 17.15 -12.67 3.09
CA GLN A 251 16.85 -13.80 2.21
C GLN A 251 17.52 -15.09 2.68
N HIS A 252 18.77 -15.02 3.14
CA HIS A 252 19.45 -16.15 3.76
C HIS A 252 18.64 -16.71 4.94
N TRP A 253 18.22 -15.84 5.87
CA TRP A 253 17.37 -16.22 7.01
C TRP A 253 16.01 -16.81 6.60
N LEU A 254 15.41 -16.30 5.53
CA LEU A 254 14.12 -16.77 5.03
C LEU A 254 14.18 -18.15 4.39
N GLN A 255 15.33 -18.54 3.83
CA GLN A 255 15.48 -19.74 3.00
C GLN A 255 16.28 -20.86 3.66
N ILE A 256 17.19 -20.51 4.58
CA ILE A 256 18.09 -21.46 5.22
C ILE A 256 17.70 -21.59 6.69
N PRO A 257 17.34 -22.80 7.16
CA PRO A 257 17.06 -23.03 8.57
C PRO A 257 18.27 -22.64 9.44
N MET A 258 18.05 -21.69 10.35
CA MET A 258 19.00 -21.28 11.38
C MET A 258 18.37 -21.57 12.74
N PHE A 259 19.07 -22.32 13.58
CA PHE A 259 18.52 -22.85 14.83
C PHE A 259 18.40 -21.80 15.93
N HIS A 260 19.28 -20.80 15.94
CA HIS A 260 19.30 -19.76 16.95
C HIS A 260 18.54 -18.51 16.52
N PHE A 261 18.16 -18.38 15.25
CA PHE A 261 17.32 -17.28 14.80
C PHE A 261 15.85 -17.63 14.99
N GLU A 262 15.05 -16.63 15.35
CA GLU A 262 13.60 -16.75 15.37
C GLU A 262 13.13 -17.20 13.98
N PRO A 263 12.42 -18.34 13.85
CA PRO A 263 11.98 -18.82 12.55
C PRO A 263 11.02 -17.81 11.89
N PRO A 264 11.08 -17.61 10.55
CA PRO A 264 10.18 -16.69 9.85
C PRO A 264 8.69 -16.95 10.14
N ALA A 265 8.27 -18.22 10.22
CA ALA A 265 6.90 -18.59 10.54
C ALA A 265 6.45 -18.12 11.94
N MET A 266 7.37 -18.04 12.90
CA MET A 266 7.08 -17.56 14.26
C MET A 266 6.91 -16.04 14.29
N VAL A 267 7.68 -15.33 13.46
CA VAL A 267 7.50 -13.89 13.23
C VAL A 267 6.12 -13.61 12.62
N VAL A 268 5.72 -14.38 11.61
CA VAL A 268 4.39 -14.27 10.98
C VAL A 268 3.29 -14.54 12.00
N ARG A 269 3.44 -15.58 12.83
CA ARG A 269 2.49 -15.92 13.90
C ARG A 269 2.26 -14.74 14.84
N ARG A 270 3.32 -14.14 15.40
CA ARG A 270 3.17 -13.01 16.32
C ARG A 270 2.66 -11.73 15.65
N PHE A 271 2.97 -11.50 14.37
CA PHE A 271 2.38 -10.40 13.61
C PHE A 271 0.86 -10.55 13.49
N TRP A 272 0.36 -11.76 13.21
CA TRP A 272 -1.09 -12.01 13.22
C TRP A 272 -1.71 -11.87 14.61
N THR A 273 -1.01 -12.25 15.69
CA THR A 273 -1.45 -11.96 17.06
C THR A 273 -1.61 -10.46 17.27
N GLY A 274 -0.60 -9.65 16.91
CA GLY A 274 -0.65 -8.19 17.05
C GLY A 274 -1.74 -7.55 16.21
N ILE A 275 -1.94 -8.02 14.97
CA ILE A 275 -3.00 -7.53 14.07
C ILE A 275 -4.40 -7.80 14.65
N GLN A 276 -4.65 -9.02 15.15
CA GLN A 276 -5.94 -9.36 15.75
C GLN A 276 -6.20 -8.57 17.03
N ARG A 277 -5.21 -8.49 17.93
CA ARG A 277 -5.29 -7.68 19.14
C ARG A 277 -5.61 -6.22 18.84
N LEU A 278 -4.96 -5.64 17.84
CA LEU A 278 -5.24 -4.26 17.42
C LEU A 278 -6.66 -4.09 16.88
N ALA A 279 -7.15 -5.04 16.09
CA ALA A 279 -8.51 -5.01 15.57
C ALA A 279 -9.58 -5.14 16.67
N GLU A 280 -9.29 -5.89 17.73
CA GLU A 280 -10.14 -5.99 18.92
C GLU A 280 -10.14 -4.70 19.75
N GLU A 281 -8.96 -4.11 19.96
CA GLU A 281 -8.79 -2.90 20.78
C GLU A 281 -9.33 -1.64 20.08
N PHE A 282 -9.18 -1.56 18.75
CA PHE A 282 -9.60 -0.42 17.94
C PHE A 282 -10.38 -0.86 16.68
N PRO A 283 -11.61 -1.37 16.85
CA PRO A 283 -12.41 -1.86 15.73
C PRO A 283 -12.70 -0.76 14.71
N GLY A 284 -12.63 -1.12 13.43
CA GLY A 284 -12.85 -0.22 12.30
C GLY A 284 -11.76 0.85 12.08
N SER A 285 -10.68 0.82 12.87
CA SER A 285 -9.65 1.85 12.83
C SER A 285 -8.60 1.60 11.75
N ARG A 286 -7.98 2.68 11.28
CA ARG A 286 -6.78 2.62 10.44
C ARG A 286 -5.54 2.64 11.32
N MET A 287 -4.59 1.74 11.07
CA MET A 287 -3.44 1.56 11.95
C MET A 287 -2.14 1.68 11.17
N MET A 288 -1.17 2.42 11.70
CA MET A 288 0.19 2.47 11.18
C MET A 288 1.12 1.83 12.19
N VAL A 289 1.84 0.78 11.78
CA VAL A 289 2.73 0.00 12.64
C VAL A 289 4.15 0.11 12.09
N ALA A 290 5.00 0.89 12.74
CA ALA A 290 6.40 1.01 12.35
C ALA A 290 7.22 -0.21 12.85
N THR A 291 7.88 -0.91 11.94
CA THR A 291 8.67 -2.11 12.24
C THR A 291 9.82 -2.30 11.22
N HIS A 292 10.28 -3.53 11.03
CA HIS A 292 11.54 -3.89 10.42
C HIS A 292 11.33 -4.66 9.12
N SER A 293 12.31 -4.59 8.23
CA SER A 293 12.23 -5.23 6.91
C SER A 293 12.13 -6.75 6.98
N GLY A 294 12.90 -7.41 7.84
CA GLY A 294 12.87 -8.87 8.00
C GLY A 294 11.47 -9.41 8.32
N PRO A 295 10.83 -8.97 9.42
CA PRO A 295 9.47 -9.36 9.76
C PRO A 295 8.43 -9.02 8.69
N ILE A 296 8.48 -7.82 8.10
CA ILE A 296 7.54 -7.42 7.04
C ILE A 296 7.69 -8.34 5.82
N ARG A 297 8.92 -8.66 5.43
CA ARG A 297 9.19 -9.53 4.28
C ARG A 297 8.75 -10.98 4.55
N ALA A 298 9.01 -11.50 5.76
CA ALA A 298 8.50 -12.81 6.17
C ALA A 298 6.97 -12.87 6.10
N PHE A 299 6.29 -11.83 6.60
CA PHE A 299 4.84 -11.69 6.51
C PHE A 299 4.34 -11.61 5.06
N ALA A 300 4.99 -10.81 4.22
CA ALA A 300 4.65 -10.70 2.80
C ALA A 300 4.85 -12.02 2.05
N ILE A 301 5.92 -12.78 2.31
CA ILE A 301 6.15 -14.09 1.71
C ILE A 301 5.06 -15.08 2.11
N ALA A 302 4.74 -15.14 3.40
CA ALA A 302 3.73 -16.06 3.91
C ALA A 302 2.34 -15.76 3.31
N ALA A 303 2.04 -14.49 3.03
CA ALA A 303 0.81 -14.11 2.37
C ALA A 303 0.86 -14.34 0.85
N LEU A 304 1.88 -13.84 0.15
CA LEU A 304 1.89 -13.78 -1.31
C LEU A 304 2.39 -15.06 -1.98
N GLY A 305 3.05 -15.96 -1.24
CA GLY A 305 3.60 -17.21 -1.77
C GLY A 305 4.89 -17.05 -2.59
N TYR A 306 5.48 -15.85 -2.64
CA TYR A 306 6.78 -15.58 -3.25
C TYR A 306 7.51 -14.46 -2.50
N ASP A 307 8.81 -14.31 -2.74
CA ASP A 307 9.62 -13.24 -2.14
C ASP A 307 9.55 -11.94 -2.97
N PRO A 308 8.89 -10.88 -2.49
CA PRO A 308 8.80 -9.62 -3.21
C PRO A 308 10.04 -8.73 -3.02
N GLY A 309 11.05 -9.19 -2.29
CA GLY A 309 12.25 -8.45 -1.93
C GLY A 309 12.08 -7.61 -0.66
N GLU A 310 13.18 -6.99 -0.23
CA GLU A 310 13.17 -6.12 0.94
C GLU A 310 12.34 -4.83 0.68
N PRO A 311 11.47 -4.42 1.62
CA PRO A 311 10.75 -3.16 1.49
C PRO A 311 11.69 -1.97 1.56
N TYR A 312 11.49 -0.92 0.76
CA TYR A 312 12.23 0.33 0.92
C TYR A 312 11.90 1.00 2.26
N ASN A 313 12.73 1.94 2.71
CA ASN A 313 12.40 2.74 3.90
C ASN A 313 11.03 3.39 3.75
N THR A 314 10.22 3.31 4.81
CA THR A 314 8.82 3.75 4.86
C THR A 314 7.86 3.14 3.84
N GLU A 315 8.30 2.10 3.11
CA GLU A 315 7.39 1.24 2.36
C GLU A 315 6.57 0.38 3.32
N HIS A 316 5.36 -0.02 2.91
CA HIS A 316 4.45 -0.75 3.76
C HIS A 316 3.84 -1.98 3.09
N VAL A 317 3.55 -2.99 3.89
CA VAL A 317 2.58 -4.04 3.57
C VAL A 317 1.25 -3.65 4.21
N ARG A 318 0.17 -3.65 3.45
CA ARG A 318 -1.16 -3.30 3.95
C ARG A 318 -1.99 -4.56 4.17
N VAL A 319 -2.62 -4.64 5.32
CA VAL A 319 -3.50 -5.74 5.74
C VAL A 319 -4.88 -5.15 6.03
N LYS A 320 -5.88 -5.53 5.23
CA LYS A 320 -7.28 -5.21 5.53
C LYS A 320 -7.90 -6.45 6.14
N LEU A 321 -8.14 -6.41 7.46
CA LEU A 321 -8.80 -7.49 8.17
C LEU A 321 -10.31 -7.34 8.00
N VAL A 322 -10.97 -8.38 7.51
CA VAL A 322 -12.43 -8.40 7.34
C VAL A 322 -13.10 -8.58 8.71
N GLU A 323 -14.31 -8.03 8.85
CA GLU A 323 -15.15 -8.27 10.02
C GLU A 323 -15.25 -9.77 10.35
N GLY A 324 -15.11 -10.11 11.64
CA GLY A 324 -15.00 -11.50 12.11
C GLY A 324 -13.57 -12.05 12.17
N GLY A 325 -12.56 -11.32 11.67
CA GLY A 325 -11.14 -11.56 11.97
C GLY A 325 -10.51 -12.81 11.34
N ARG A 326 -11.26 -13.57 10.54
CA ARG A 326 -10.81 -14.83 9.91
C ARG A 326 -10.33 -14.70 8.48
N GLU A 327 -10.60 -13.57 7.85
CA GLU A 327 -10.22 -13.30 6.46
C GLU A 327 -9.53 -11.95 6.39
N ALA A 328 -8.50 -11.87 5.55
CA ALA A 328 -7.75 -10.64 5.33
C ALA A 328 -7.33 -10.50 3.87
N LEU A 329 -7.32 -9.26 3.40
CA LEU A 329 -6.66 -8.88 2.15
C LEU A 329 -5.28 -8.33 2.48
N VAL A 330 -4.23 -9.04 2.09
CA VAL A 330 -2.85 -8.58 2.21
C VAL A 330 -2.40 -8.03 0.85
N SER A 331 -1.92 -6.79 0.85
CA SER A 331 -1.44 -6.12 -0.37
C SER A 331 -0.04 -5.57 -0.16
N TYR A 332 0.79 -5.77 -1.17
CA TYR A 332 2.15 -5.23 -1.22
C TYR A 332 2.53 -4.95 -2.67
N ARG A 333 2.95 -3.70 -2.94
CA ARG A 333 3.22 -3.20 -4.30
C ARG A 333 2.04 -3.47 -5.24
N ASN A 334 2.25 -4.27 -6.28
CA ASN A 334 1.27 -4.54 -7.33
C ASN A 334 0.53 -5.88 -7.13
N ARG A 335 0.58 -6.47 -5.93
CA ARG A 335 -0.09 -7.73 -5.61
C ARG A 335 -1.04 -7.56 -4.43
N VAL A 336 -2.14 -8.30 -4.51
CA VAL A 336 -3.15 -8.44 -3.46
C VAL A 336 -3.46 -9.92 -3.37
N GLN A 337 -3.53 -10.44 -2.15
CA GLN A 337 -3.88 -11.82 -1.86
C GLN A 337 -4.90 -11.88 -0.74
N GLU A 338 -5.95 -12.66 -0.94
CA GLU A 338 -6.88 -13.07 0.11
C GLU A 338 -6.25 -14.17 0.94
N ILE A 339 -6.28 -14.01 2.26
CA ILE A 339 -5.67 -14.90 3.24
C ILE A 339 -6.73 -15.30 4.25
N HIS A 340 -6.80 -16.60 4.53
CA HIS A 340 -7.47 -17.09 5.73
C HIS A 340 -6.53 -16.91 6.92
N VAL A 341 -6.93 -16.07 7.89
CA VAL A 341 -6.13 -15.79 9.07
C VAL A 341 -6.03 -17.09 9.89
N PRO A 342 -4.81 -17.59 10.16
CA PRO A 342 -4.67 -18.85 10.88
C PRO A 342 -5.15 -18.70 12.33
N GLU A 343 -5.67 -19.79 12.89
CA GLU A 343 -6.03 -19.86 14.31
C GLU A 343 -4.77 -19.87 15.19
N ILE A 344 -4.25 -18.68 15.47
CA ILE A 344 -2.91 -18.47 16.04
C ILE A 344 -2.69 -19.21 17.37
N ASP A 345 -3.72 -19.29 18.20
CA ASP A 345 -3.65 -19.96 19.51
C ASP A 345 -3.50 -21.48 19.40
N ARG A 346 -3.82 -22.06 18.24
CA ARG A 346 -3.64 -23.50 17.97
C ARG A 346 -2.28 -23.82 17.34
N LEU A 347 -1.53 -22.81 16.93
CA LEU A 347 -0.22 -23.00 16.30
C LEU A 347 0.88 -23.16 17.36
N PRO A 348 1.88 -24.02 17.11
CA PRO A 348 3.01 -24.18 18.02
C PRO A 348 3.77 -22.85 18.16
N THR A 349 4.40 -22.67 19.32
CA THR A 349 5.26 -21.53 19.62
C THR A 349 6.73 -21.92 19.54
N TRP A 350 7.61 -20.94 19.29
CA TRP A 350 9.04 -21.14 19.38
C TRP A 350 9.43 -21.36 20.84
N ARG A 351 9.92 -22.57 21.14
CA ARG A 351 10.49 -22.90 22.45
C ARG A 351 12.00 -23.02 22.29
N LEU A 352 12.72 -22.35 23.18
CA LEU A 352 14.19 -22.37 23.26
C LEU A 352 14.68 -23.47 24.20
N ASP A 353 13.81 -23.94 25.08
CA ASP A 353 14.13 -24.97 26.06
C ASP A 353 13.95 -26.35 25.42
N GLU A 354 14.84 -27.29 25.74
CA GLU A 354 14.80 -28.68 25.27
C GLU A 354 13.72 -29.53 25.97
N ASP A 355 12.76 -28.92 26.68
CA ASP A 355 11.66 -29.64 27.31
C ASP A 355 10.63 -30.08 26.26
N TRP A 356 10.99 -31.15 25.54
CA TRP A 356 10.09 -31.91 24.72
C TRP A 356 9.13 -32.69 25.63
N ILE A 357 7.90 -32.19 25.76
CA ILE A 357 6.81 -32.96 26.36
C ILE A 357 6.09 -33.72 25.23
N PRO A 358 6.19 -35.07 25.17
CA PRO A 358 5.46 -35.85 24.19
C PRO A 358 3.96 -35.56 24.27
N ARG A 359 3.27 -35.63 23.12
CA ARG A 359 1.80 -35.49 23.02
C ARG A 359 1.02 -36.47 23.91
N ASP A 360 1.66 -37.53 24.37
CA ASP A 360 1.03 -38.57 25.21
C ASP A 360 1.05 -38.23 26.72
N ALA A 361 1.46 -37.01 27.10
CA ALA A 361 1.51 -36.54 28.49
C ALA A 361 0.49 -35.43 28.83
N ILE A 362 -0.55 -35.23 28.01
CA ILE A 362 -1.70 -34.34 28.30
C ILE A 362 -3.01 -35.14 28.31
#